data_AF-A0A437RQR5-F1
#
_entry.id   AF-A0A437RQR5-F1
#
_cell.length_a   1.000
_cell.length_b   1.000
_cell.length_c   1.000
_cell.angle_alpha   90.00
_cell.angle_beta   90.00
_cell.angle_gamma   90.00
#
_symmetry.space_group_name_H-M   'P 1'
#
loop_
_entity.id
_entity.type
_entity.pdbx_description
1 polymer ?
#
loop_
_entity_poly.entity_id
_entity_poly.type
_entity_poly.pdbx_seq_one_letter_code
_entity_poly.pdbx_strand_id
1 'polypeptide(L)'
;MTLPQAAAQRQLKHRRQIDVQVYARGDGLWEVDATLTDTKTRTTQLGSGPRPAGVPIHDMLLRLVVNEKLDILEAGSETRWMPYTGQCNDHGDIYARLAGLNLMDHFRLRLRERVGGVLGCTHITELAQVLPTAVVQAFAGEVIDTRGDTEGASRPFQIDRCHALRSNGAVVARFYPRWAQAAPSA
;
A
#
# COMPACT_ATOMS: atom_id res chain seq x y z
N MET A 1 10.81 -18.24 -14.99
CA MET A 1 9.55 -18.07 -15.75
C MET A 1 9.72 -16.89 -16.69
N THR A 2 9.48 -17.10 -17.97
CA THR A 2 9.46 -16.04 -18.99
C THR A 2 8.14 -15.28 -18.86
N LEU A 3 8.22 -13.95 -18.81
CA LEU A 3 7.04 -13.10 -18.90
C LEU A 3 6.30 -13.35 -20.23
N PRO A 4 4.97 -13.14 -20.30
CA PRO A 4 4.28 -13.14 -21.59
C PRO A 4 4.93 -12.17 -22.56
N GLN A 5 5.13 -12.59 -23.81
CA GLN A 5 5.70 -11.73 -24.84
C GLN A 5 4.77 -10.53 -25.08
N ALA A 6 5.33 -9.33 -25.01
CA ALA A 6 4.61 -8.12 -25.35
C ALA A 6 4.26 -8.10 -26.84
N ALA A 7 3.01 -7.78 -27.17
CA ALA A 7 2.61 -7.53 -28.56
C ALA A 7 3.41 -6.35 -29.13
N ALA A 8 3.99 -6.51 -30.32
CA ALA A 8 4.84 -5.52 -30.97
C ALA A 8 4.12 -4.18 -31.21
N GLN A 9 2.81 -4.23 -31.42
CA GLN A 9 1.92 -3.12 -31.71
C GLN A 9 1.24 -2.52 -30.48
N ARG A 10 1.59 -2.94 -29.25
CA ARG A 10 0.96 -2.43 -28.03
C ARG A 10 1.18 -0.92 -27.90
N GLN A 11 0.17 -0.22 -27.40
CA GLN A 11 0.22 1.23 -27.18
C GLN A 11 -0.13 1.56 -25.74
N LEU A 12 0.63 2.45 -25.11
CA LEU A 12 0.28 2.98 -23.79
C LEU A 12 -0.96 3.87 -23.94
N LYS A 13 -2.04 3.53 -23.24
CA LYS A 13 -3.30 4.32 -23.24
C LYS A 13 -3.55 5.03 -21.92
N HIS A 14 -3.08 4.44 -20.83
CA HIS A 14 -3.27 4.93 -19.49
C HIS A 14 -2.05 4.53 -18.65
N ARG A 15 -1.62 5.44 -17.79
CA ARG A 15 -0.60 5.17 -16.79
C ARG A 15 -1.17 5.57 -15.43
N ARG A 16 -1.19 4.61 -14.52
CA ARG A 16 -1.35 4.84 -13.08
C ARG A 16 0.02 4.71 -12.42
N GLN A 17 0.35 5.66 -11.57
CA GLN A 17 1.51 5.59 -10.69
C GLN A 17 1.01 5.65 -9.25
N ILE A 18 1.50 4.71 -8.45
CA ILE A 18 1.34 4.73 -7.00
C ILE A 18 2.73 4.86 -6.41
N ASP A 19 2.91 5.85 -5.56
CA ASP A 19 4.14 6.10 -4.82
C ASP A 19 3.81 6.10 -3.32
N VAL A 20 4.59 5.35 -2.54
CA VAL A 20 4.39 5.23 -1.09
C VAL A 20 5.72 5.48 -0.41
N GLN A 21 5.76 6.50 0.43
CA GLN A 21 6.92 6.93 1.18
C GLN A 21 6.61 6.84 2.68
N VAL A 22 7.53 6.27 3.45
CA VAL A 22 7.36 6.02 4.88
C VAL A 22 8.51 6.71 5.62
N TYR A 23 8.18 7.56 6.59
CA TYR A 23 9.12 8.43 7.29
C TYR A 23 9.03 8.20 8.80
N ALA A 24 10.16 7.99 9.47
CA ALA A 24 10.21 7.99 10.93
C ALA A 24 10.18 9.43 11.46
N ARG A 25 9.39 9.71 12.49
CA ARG A 25 9.32 11.04 13.15
C ARG A 25 10.30 11.21 14.32
N GLY A 26 10.86 10.11 14.84
CA GLY A 26 11.75 10.12 15.99
C GLY A 26 11.06 10.17 17.37
N ASP A 27 9.73 10.28 17.40
CA ASP A 27 8.88 10.26 18.61
C ASP A 27 8.12 8.92 18.79
N GLY A 28 8.58 7.86 18.11
CA GLY A 28 7.89 6.56 18.06
C GLY A 28 6.72 6.51 17.06
N LEU A 29 6.51 7.59 16.30
CA LEU A 29 5.53 7.65 15.22
C LEU A 29 6.19 7.65 13.84
N TRP A 30 5.39 7.31 12.85
CA TRP A 30 5.78 7.23 11.46
C TRP A 30 4.72 7.87 10.58
N GLU A 31 5.14 8.59 9.54
CA GLU A 31 4.25 9.15 8.53
C GLU A 31 4.32 8.32 7.25
N VAL A 32 3.16 8.09 6.64
CA VAL A 32 3.03 7.36 5.39
C VAL A 32 2.35 8.27 4.39
N ASP A 33 3.11 8.73 3.40
CA ASP A 33 2.57 9.47 2.26
C ASP A 33 2.38 8.53 1.09
N ALA A 34 1.13 8.37 0.67
CA ALA A 34 0.78 7.60 -0.51
C ALA A 34 0.17 8.51 -1.55
N THR A 35 0.70 8.51 -2.77
CA THR A 35 0.13 9.26 -3.89
C THR A 35 -0.35 8.34 -5.00
N LEU A 36 -1.45 8.71 -5.64
CA LEU A 36 -1.94 8.08 -6.87
C LEU A 36 -2.04 9.15 -7.96
N THR A 37 -1.35 8.93 -9.07
CA THR A 37 -1.42 9.78 -10.26
C THR A 37 -1.85 8.98 -11.48
N ASP A 38 -2.92 9.43 -12.13
CA ASP A 38 -3.45 8.84 -13.36
C ASP A 38 -3.27 9.80 -14.53
N THR A 39 -2.58 9.35 -15.58
CA THR A 39 -2.42 10.12 -16.83
C THR A 39 -2.88 9.32 -18.05
N LYS A 40 -3.14 10.03 -19.16
CA LYS A 40 -3.44 9.44 -20.47
C LYS A 40 -2.52 10.01 -21.54
N THR A 41 -2.26 9.23 -22.58
CA THR A 41 -1.39 9.59 -23.71
C THR A 41 -2.08 10.44 -24.78
N ARG A 42 -3.32 10.87 -24.53
CA ARG A 42 -4.13 11.68 -25.44
C ARG A 42 -5.00 12.65 -24.64
N THR A 43 -5.39 13.74 -25.27
CA THR A 43 -6.39 14.66 -24.70
C THR A 43 -7.69 13.91 -24.42
N THR A 44 -8.25 14.12 -23.23
CA THR A 44 -9.46 13.46 -22.77
C THR A 44 -10.51 14.49 -22.41
N GLN A 45 -11.72 14.33 -22.91
CA GLN A 45 -12.85 15.13 -22.45
C GLN A 45 -13.34 14.57 -21.12
N LEU A 46 -13.30 15.40 -20.07
CA LEU A 46 -13.76 15.08 -18.72
C LEU A 46 -14.94 15.98 -18.34
N GLY A 47 -15.59 15.69 -17.21
CA GLY A 47 -16.63 16.57 -16.66
C GLY A 47 -16.14 18.00 -16.38
N SER A 48 -14.86 18.15 -16.04
CA SER A 48 -14.16 19.43 -15.84
C SER A 48 -13.60 20.06 -17.12
N GLY A 49 -13.92 19.51 -18.30
CA GLY A 49 -13.45 19.98 -19.60
C GLY A 49 -12.27 19.17 -20.17
N PRO A 50 -11.65 19.63 -21.27
CA PRO A 50 -10.55 18.93 -21.93
C PRO A 50 -9.30 18.89 -21.04
N ARG A 51 -8.77 17.68 -20.83
CA ARG A 51 -7.50 17.43 -20.15
C ARG A 51 -6.44 17.03 -21.18
N PRO A 52 -5.37 17.81 -21.39
CA PRO A 52 -4.31 17.48 -22.34
C PRO A 52 -3.60 16.15 -22.01
N ALA A 53 -2.96 15.55 -23.01
CA ALA A 53 -2.13 14.37 -22.82
C ALA A 53 -1.01 14.64 -21.79
N GLY A 54 -0.72 13.66 -20.95
CA GLY A 54 0.31 13.75 -19.91
C GLY A 54 -0.08 14.56 -18.66
N VAL A 55 -1.17 15.34 -18.70
CA VAL A 55 -1.67 16.06 -17.52
C VAL A 55 -2.50 15.09 -16.65
N PRO A 56 -2.36 15.14 -15.31
CA PRO A 56 -3.12 14.27 -14.42
C PRO A 56 -4.64 14.39 -14.58
N ILE A 57 -5.29 13.23 -14.63
CA ILE A 57 -6.74 13.07 -14.51
C ILE A 57 -7.11 12.89 -13.04
N HIS A 58 -6.32 12.08 -12.34
CA HIS A 58 -6.34 11.96 -10.89
C HIS A 58 -4.96 12.28 -10.35
N ASP A 59 -4.93 13.03 -9.26
CA ASP A 59 -3.74 13.25 -8.44
C ASP A 59 -4.25 13.39 -7.01
N MET A 60 -3.95 12.39 -6.19
CA MET A 60 -4.49 12.24 -4.86
C MET A 60 -3.39 11.83 -3.89
N LEU A 61 -3.44 12.37 -2.68
CA LEU A 61 -2.57 12.04 -1.56
C LEU A 61 -3.42 11.45 -0.44
N LEU A 62 -2.94 10.38 0.18
CA LEU A 62 -3.41 9.85 1.45
C LEU A 62 -2.22 9.85 2.40
N ARG A 63 -2.38 10.53 3.54
CA ARG A 63 -1.41 10.54 4.63
C ARG A 63 -1.94 9.72 5.80
N LEU A 64 -1.09 8.88 6.37
CA LEU A 64 -1.32 8.23 7.67
C LEU A 64 -0.22 8.62 8.65
N VAL A 65 -0.58 8.75 9.92
CA VAL A 65 0.37 8.70 11.05
C VAL A 65 0.14 7.39 11.77
N VAL A 66 1.20 6.57 11.90
CA VAL A 66 1.12 5.24 12.52
C VAL A 66 2.13 5.09 13.66
N ASN A 67 1.79 4.27 14.64
CA ASN A 67 2.74 3.86 15.68
C ASN A 67 3.48 2.56 15.28
N GLU A 68 4.45 2.15 16.10
CA GLU A 68 5.22 0.91 15.91
C GLU A 68 4.38 -0.38 15.99
N LYS A 69 3.16 -0.30 16.52
CA LYS A 69 2.18 -1.40 16.54
C LYS A 69 1.31 -1.45 15.28
N LEU A 70 1.56 -0.57 14.32
CA LEU A 70 0.82 -0.44 13.05
C LEU A 70 -0.61 0.08 13.23
N ASP A 71 -0.90 0.74 14.35
CA ASP A 71 -2.16 1.45 14.56
C ASP A 71 -2.10 2.81 13.84
N ILE A 72 -3.16 3.14 13.11
CA ILE A 72 -3.36 4.45 12.49
C ILE A 72 -3.86 5.41 13.57
N LEU A 73 -3.05 6.41 13.91
CA LEU A 73 -3.40 7.45 14.88
C LEU A 73 -4.12 8.61 14.21
N GLU A 74 -3.63 9.01 13.04
CA GLU A 74 -4.20 10.08 12.24
C GLU A 74 -4.22 9.66 10.78
N ALA A 75 -5.19 10.19 10.04
CA ALA A 75 -5.29 9.99 8.60
C ALA A 75 -5.92 11.22 7.97
N GLY A 76 -5.55 11.49 6.72
CA GLY A 76 -6.18 12.54 5.94
C GLY A 76 -5.87 12.41 4.47
N SER A 77 -6.69 13.04 3.62
CA SER A 77 -6.53 12.94 2.17
C SER A 77 -6.66 14.28 1.46
N GLU A 78 -6.00 14.39 0.32
CA GLU A 78 -6.08 15.54 -0.58
C GLU A 78 -6.34 15.07 -2.01
N THR A 79 -7.19 15.78 -2.74
CA THR A 79 -7.43 15.56 -4.17
C THR A 79 -7.04 16.82 -4.94
N ARG A 80 -5.92 16.75 -5.66
CA ARG A 80 -5.33 17.87 -6.42
C ARG A 80 -5.84 17.92 -7.86
N TRP A 81 -6.04 16.75 -8.47
CA TRP A 81 -6.63 16.63 -9.82
C TRP A 81 -7.79 15.62 -9.82
N MET A 82 -8.89 15.97 -10.50
CA MET A 82 -10.10 15.13 -10.60
C MET A 82 -10.95 15.42 -11.87
N PRO A 83 -11.76 14.44 -12.32
CA PRO A 83 -12.67 14.63 -13.46
C PRO A 83 -13.91 15.48 -13.18
N TYR A 84 -14.46 15.44 -11.96
CA TYR A 84 -15.68 16.16 -11.58
C TYR A 84 -15.38 17.11 -10.41
N THR A 85 -14.86 18.29 -10.74
CA THR A 85 -14.46 19.32 -9.75
C THR A 85 -15.63 19.69 -8.84
N GLY A 86 -15.40 19.72 -7.53
CA GLY A 86 -16.42 20.03 -6.53
C GLY A 86 -17.36 18.87 -6.19
N GLN A 87 -17.25 17.72 -6.88
CA GLN A 87 -18.05 16.52 -6.61
C GLN A 87 -17.16 15.36 -6.17
N CYS A 88 -16.05 15.13 -6.87
CA CYS A 88 -15.08 14.09 -6.49
C CYS A 88 -14.44 14.33 -5.12
N ASN A 89 -14.36 15.59 -4.68
CA ASN A 89 -13.77 16.00 -3.41
C ASN A 89 -14.82 16.46 -2.38
N ASP A 90 -16.11 16.22 -2.63
CA ASP A 90 -17.21 16.62 -1.73
C ASP A 90 -17.42 15.67 -0.54
N HIS A 91 -16.54 14.66 -0.39
CA HIS A 91 -16.59 13.72 0.73
C HIS A 91 -15.92 14.27 2.01
N GLY A 92 -15.54 15.55 2.04
CA GLY A 92 -14.70 16.12 3.10
C GLY A 92 -13.44 15.27 3.33
N ASP A 93 -13.00 15.16 4.59
CA ASP A 93 -11.94 14.22 4.95
C ASP A 93 -12.51 12.91 5.52
N ILE A 94 -13.35 12.22 4.73
CA ILE A 94 -13.87 10.90 5.10
C ILE A 94 -12.76 9.91 5.49
N TYR A 95 -11.55 10.12 4.96
CA TYR A 95 -10.37 9.29 5.23
C TYR A 95 -9.75 9.52 6.62
N ALA A 96 -10.09 10.62 7.31
CA ALA A 96 -9.80 10.74 8.75
C ALA A 96 -10.44 9.61 9.57
N ARG A 97 -11.52 9.00 9.06
CA ARG A 97 -12.12 7.80 9.66
C ARG A 97 -11.22 6.58 9.61
N LEU A 98 -10.05 6.60 8.98
CA LEU A 98 -9.09 5.49 9.07
C LEU A 98 -8.35 5.47 10.42
N ALA A 99 -8.35 6.58 11.17
CA ALA A 99 -7.84 6.61 12.53
C ALA A 99 -8.51 5.54 13.43
N GLY A 100 -7.71 4.85 14.24
CA GLY A 100 -8.13 3.72 15.05
C GLY A 100 -8.26 2.39 14.31
N LEU A 101 -7.89 2.30 13.02
CA LEU A 101 -7.63 1.01 12.37
C LEU A 101 -6.20 0.56 12.64
N ASN A 102 -5.97 -0.75 12.55
CA ASN A 102 -4.62 -1.32 12.51
C ASN A 102 -4.35 -1.88 11.10
N LEU A 103 -3.16 -1.63 10.55
CA LEU A 103 -2.81 -2.04 9.18
C LEU A 103 -2.74 -3.56 9.01
N MET A 104 -2.57 -4.32 10.10
CA MET A 104 -2.44 -5.78 10.09
C MET A 104 -3.67 -6.52 10.60
N ASP A 105 -4.58 -5.85 11.30
CA ASP A 105 -5.82 -6.44 11.80
C ASP A 105 -7.00 -6.19 10.85
N HIS A 106 -7.29 -7.17 9.99
CA HIS A 106 -8.43 -7.14 9.05
C HIS A 106 -8.56 -5.83 8.23
N PHE A 107 -7.46 -5.12 8.00
CA PHE A 107 -7.46 -3.75 7.47
C PHE A 107 -8.31 -3.58 6.20
N ARG A 108 -8.15 -4.46 5.21
CA ARG A 108 -8.90 -4.38 3.94
C ARG A 108 -10.41 -4.51 4.12
N LEU A 109 -10.85 -5.31 5.09
CA LEU A 109 -12.28 -5.43 5.42
C LEU A 109 -12.77 -4.13 6.05
N ARG A 110 -12.08 -3.68 7.10
CA ARG A 110 -12.44 -2.46 7.84
C ARG A 110 -12.38 -1.19 7.00
N LEU A 111 -11.42 -1.12 6.08
CA LEU A 111 -11.31 -0.05 5.08
C LEU A 111 -12.59 0.04 4.24
N ARG A 112 -13.07 -1.09 3.71
CA ARG A 112 -14.32 -1.12 2.93
C ARG A 112 -15.54 -0.74 3.77
N GLU A 113 -15.60 -1.15 5.03
CA GLU A 113 -16.68 -0.77 5.94
C GLU A 113 -16.75 0.74 6.19
N ARG A 114 -15.59 1.43 6.25
CA ARG A 114 -15.53 2.87 6.60
C ARG A 114 -15.65 3.82 5.41
N VAL A 115 -15.02 3.47 4.27
CA VAL A 115 -14.85 4.37 3.11
C VAL A 115 -15.14 3.68 1.77
N GLY A 116 -15.74 2.49 1.78
CA GLY A 116 -16.07 1.74 0.57
C GLY A 116 -17.30 2.28 -0.16
N GLY A 117 -17.40 1.91 -1.44
CA GLY A 117 -18.55 2.26 -2.27
C GLY A 117 -18.67 3.78 -2.47
N VAL A 118 -19.88 4.31 -2.28
CA VAL A 118 -20.19 5.73 -2.50
C VAL A 118 -19.71 6.66 -1.38
N LEU A 119 -19.20 6.10 -0.27
CA LEU A 119 -18.75 6.89 0.88
C LEU A 119 -17.42 7.62 0.62
N GLY A 120 -16.56 7.03 -0.20
CA GLY A 120 -15.23 7.56 -0.50
C GLY A 120 -14.91 7.50 -1.98
N CYS A 121 -13.71 7.96 -2.33
CA CYS A 121 -13.19 7.86 -3.67
C CYS A 121 -12.61 6.46 -3.94
N THR A 122 -13.03 5.81 -5.03
CA THR A 122 -12.46 4.52 -5.45
C THR A 122 -10.93 4.55 -5.51
N HIS A 123 -10.33 5.64 -5.99
CA HIS A 123 -8.88 5.77 -6.16
C HIS A 123 -8.13 5.81 -4.83
N ILE A 124 -8.57 6.61 -3.86
CA ILE A 124 -7.92 6.69 -2.55
C ILE A 124 -8.18 5.40 -1.75
N THR A 125 -9.37 4.81 -1.88
CA THR A 125 -9.69 3.53 -1.25
C THR A 125 -8.89 2.37 -1.88
N GLU A 126 -8.54 2.41 -3.16
CA GLU A 126 -7.59 1.47 -3.78
C GLU A 126 -6.16 1.71 -3.29
N LEU A 127 -5.73 2.97 -3.26
CA LEU A 127 -4.42 3.38 -2.77
C LEU A 127 -4.17 2.90 -1.32
N ALA A 128 -5.17 3.01 -0.45
CA ALA A 128 -5.07 2.54 0.92
C ALA A 128 -4.78 1.02 1.01
N GLN A 129 -5.21 0.20 0.05
CA GLN A 129 -5.09 -1.27 0.13
C GLN A 129 -3.66 -1.79 0.00
N VAL A 130 -2.73 -0.98 -0.53
CA VAL A 130 -1.31 -1.35 -0.68
C VAL A 130 -0.46 -0.93 0.53
N LEU A 131 -0.98 -0.07 1.40
CA LEU A 131 -0.21 0.51 2.50
C LEU A 131 0.25 -0.51 3.55
N PRO A 132 -0.55 -1.51 3.98
CA PRO A 132 -0.10 -2.46 5.00
C PRO A 132 1.23 -3.11 4.67
N THR A 133 1.40 -3.58 3.43
CA THR A 133 2.64 -4.22 3.00
C THR A 133 3.79 -3.24 2.87
N ALA A 134 3.55 -2.01 2.39
CA ALA A 134 4.60 -1.00 2.28
C ALA A 134 5.14 -0.60 3.66
N VAL A 135 4.25 -0.37 4.64
CA VAL A 135 4.65 0.00 6.01
C VAL A 135 5.37 -1.16 6.70
N VAL A 136 4.88 -2.41 6.55
CA VAL A 136 5.60 -3.59 7.08
C VAL A 136 6.99 -3.72 6.49
N GLN A 137 7.18 -3.44 5.20
CA GLN A 137 8.51 -3.45 4.59
C GLN A 137 9.40 -2.32 5.10
N ALA A 138 8.86 -1.13 5.37
CA ALA A 138 9.61 -0.05 6.02
C ALA A 138 10.02 -0.40 7.46
N PHE A 139 9.15 -1.08 8.20
CA PHE A 139 9.42 -1.50 9.58
C PHE A 139 10.38 -2.69 9.68
N ALA A 140 10.56 -3.45 8.60
CA ALA A 140 11.37 -4.67 8.57
C ALA A 140 12.84 -4.36 8.87
N GLY A 141 13.34 -4.84 10.02
CA GLY A 141 14.72 -4.62 10.46
C GLY A 141 14.95 -3.35 11.29
N GLU A 142 13.94 -2.48 11.42
CA GLU A 142 13.98 -1.30 12.30
C GLU A 142 13.05 -1.47 13.50
N VAL A 143 11.77 -1.74 13.25
CA VAL A 143 10.73 -1.96 14.28
C VAL A 143 10.41 -3.45 14.42
N ILE A 144 10.38 -4.18 13.30
CA ILE A 144 10.09 -5.62 13.27
C ILE A 144 11.41 -6.38 13.17
N ASP A 145 11.71 -7.21 14.18
CA ASP A 145 12.84 -8.14 14.11
C ASP A 145 12.57 -9.19 13.02
N THR A 146 13.43 -9.16 12.01
CA THR A 146 13.37 -10.03 10.84
C THR A 146 14.33 -11.21 10.92
N ARG A 147 15.24 -11.23 11.90
CA ARG A 147 16.26 -12.26 12.06
C ARG A 147 15.89 -13.27 13.13
N GLY A 148 15.45 -12.79 14.30
CA GLY A 148 15.10 -13.64 15.45
C GLY A 148 16.30 -14.39 16.05
N ASP A 149 17.52 -13.89 15.81
CA ASP A 149 18.78 -14.56 16.19
C ASP A 149 19.00 -14.56 17.71
N THR A 150 18.25 -13.76 18.47
CA THR A 150 18.39 -13.68 19.92
C THR A 150 17.72 -14.84 20.65
N GLU A 151 18.32 -15.26 21.75
CA GLU A 151 17.74 -16.28 22.63
C GLU A 151 16.39 -15.77 23.17
N GLY A 152 15.34 -16.60 23.08
CA GLY A 152 13.97 -16.19 23.40
C GLY A 152 13.22 -15.43 22.31
N ALA A 153 13.84 -15.11 21.16
CA ALA A 153 13.13 -14.44 20.06
C ALA A 153 11.92 -15.25 19.56
N SER A 154 10.83 -14.54 19.27
CA SER A 154 9.68 -15.09 18.56
C SER A 154 10.02 -15.36 17.09
N ARG A 155 9.25 -16.25 16.47
CA ARG A 155 9.37 -16.55 15.04
C ARG A 155 9.26 -15.27 14.19
N PRO A 156 10.23 -14.96 13.30
CA PRO A 156 10.15 -13.80 12.42
C PRO A 156 8.85 -13.78 11.61
N PHE A 157 8.18 -12.63 11.62
CA PHE A 157 6.83 -12.44 11.04
C PHE A 157 6.72 -12.86 9.57
N GLN A 158 7.81 -12.72 8.82
CA GLN A 158 7.89 -12.95 7.38
C GLN A 158 7.94 -14.43 6.95
N ILE A 159 8.22 -15.36 7.87
CA ILE A 159 8.22 -16.80 7.56
C ILE A 159 6.79 -17.26 7.24
N ASP A 160 6.63 -18.05 6.18
CA ASP A 160 5.35 -18.49 5.58
C ASP A 160 4.46 -17.35 5.06
N ARG A 161 5.01 -16.14 4.86
CA ARG A 161 4.29 -14.99 4.28
C ARG A 161 4.72 -14.64 2.86
N CYS A 162 5.79 -15.24 2.35
CA CYS A 162 6.18 -15.14 0.95
C CYS A 162 6.73 -16.47 0.42
N HIS A 163 6.75 -16.62 -0.90
CA HIS A 163 7.19 -17.86 -1.55
C HIS A 163 8.61 -18.29 -1.16
N ALA A 164 9.52 -17.32 -1.04
CA ALA A 164 10.91 -17.58 -0.71
C ALA A 164 11.08 -18.02 0.75
N LEU A 165 10.32 -17.42 1.67
CA LEU A 165 10.41 -17.66 3.11
C LEU A 165 9.42 -18.72 3.62
N ARG A 166 9.05 -19.69 2.79
CA ARG A 166 8.34 -20.88 3.24
C ARG A 166 9.22 -21.69 4.21
N SER A 167 8.65 -22.12 5.33
CA SER A 167 9.36 -22.79 6.42
C SER A 167 10.05 -24.08 6.01
N ASN A 168 9.53 -24.78 5.01
CA ASN A 168 10.12 -25.98 4.42
C ASN A 168 11.03 -25.70 3.20
N GLY A 169 11.45 -24.44 2.99
CA GLY A 169 12.22 -23.98 1.85
C GLY A 169 13.71 -23.83 2.14
N ALA A 170 14.53 -23.92 1.09
CA ALA A 170 15.99 -23.81 1.18
C ALA A 170 16.47 -22.47 1.78
N VAL A 171 15.73 -21.37 1.56
CA VAL A 171 16.06 -20.06 2.14
C VAL A 171 15.90 -20.09 3.66
N VAL A 172 14.79 -20.60 4.18
CA VAL A 172 14.57 -20.71 5.63
C VAL A 172 15.58 -21.69 6.23
N ALA A 173 15.83 -22.84 5.59
CA ALA A 173 16.85 -23.79 6.06
C ALA A 173 18.24 -23.16 6.20
N ARG A 174 18.61 -22.24 5.29
CA ARG A 174 19.93 -21.59 5.29
C ARG A 174 20.01 -20.39 6.23
N PHE A 175 19.02 -19.50 6.19
CA PHE A 175 19.08 -18.19 6.85
C PHE A 175 18.27 -18.12 8.15
N TYR A 176 17.39 -19.10 8.39
CA TYR A 176 16.47 -19.18 9.52
C TYR A 176 16.42 -20.61 10.10
N PRO A 177 17.57 -21.28 10.33
CA PRO A 177 17.61 -22.73 10.59
C PRO A 177 16.79 -23.14 11.81
N ARG A 178 16.65 -22.28 12.82
CA ARG A 178 15.83 -22.50 14.01
C ARG A 178 14.34 -22.72 13.71
N TRP A 179 13.83 -22.15 12.61
CA TRP A 179 12.41 -22.25 12.21
C TRP A 179 12.21 -23.05 10.93
N ALA A 180 13.25 -23.73 10.46
CA ALA A 180 13.17 -24.60 9.30
C ALA A 180 12.35 -25.86 9.64
N GLN A 181 11.40 -26.21 8.78
CA GLN A 181 10.68 -27.47 8.84
C GLN A 181 11.33 -28.45 7.85
N ALA A 182 11.23 -29.75 8.15
CA ALA A 182 11.63 -30.78 7.20
C ALA A 182 10.88 -30.58 5.89
N ALA A 183 11.60 -30.67 4.76
CA ALA A 183 10.95 -30.69 3.46
C ALA A 183 9.98 -31.88 3.42
N PRO A 184 8.75 -31.74 2.88
CA PRO A 184 7.87 -32.87 2.70
C PRO A 184 8.62 -33.96 1.92
N SER A 185 8.59 -35.20 2.40
CA SER A 185 9.01 -36.34 1.59
C SER A 185 8.14 -36.38 0.33
N ALA A 186 8.80 -36.37 -0.83
CA ALA A 186 8.18 -36.39 -2.15
C ALA A 186 7.36 -37.68 -2.39
#